data_AF-A0A2V9AA42-F1
#
_entry.id   AF-A0A2V9AA42-F1
#
_cell.length_a   1.000
_cell.length_b   1.000
_cell.length_c   1.000
_cell.angle_alpha   90.00
_cell.angle_beta   90.00
_cell.angle_gamma   90.00
#
_symmetry.space_group_name_H-M   'P 1'
#
loop_
_entity.id
_entity.type
_entity.pdbx_description
1 polymer ?
#
loop_
_entity_poly.entity_id
_entity_poly.type
_entity_poly.pdbx_seq_one_letter_code
_entity_poly.pdbx_strand_id
1 'polypeptide(L)'
;MPRSIRFRIVLAAILAAAFVPVAFSQSQDPQSVAEAARRAREKKKDAAKTAKVITDENLDVKKGDVQSAVAEEPKIAGAPDTKAQTPAGPAANASTHASRDEKLKKEVDAVKQQLKEALGDLDLLQRENRLDQDEYYSKPNFASDTAGKQKLDDEQQQISNKRQEVERLKSKLAELQKSLS
;
A
#
# COMPACT_ATOMS: atom_id res chain seq x y z
N MET A 1 24.60 -21.12 52.52
CA MET A 1 24.50 -20.84 51.07
C MET A 1 24.51 -22.16 50.29
N PRO A 2 23.35 -22.79 50.01
CA PRO A 2 23.32 -24.05 49.28
C PRO A 2 22.91 -23.90 47.81
N ARG A 3 23.58 -24.70 46.96
CA ARG A 3 23.01 -25.50 45.85
C ARG A 3 22.48 -24.76 44.63
N SER A 4 23.14 -24.94 43.47
CA SER A 4 22.49 -25.38 42.20
C SER A 4 23.43 -25.39 40.97
N ILE A 5 24.63 -25.96 41.09
CA ILE A 5 25.47 -26.31 39.91
C ILE A 5 25.29 -27.81 39.64
N ARG A 6 24.11 -28.25 39.22
CA ARG A 6 23.84 -29.61 38.70
C ARG A 6 22.54 -29.67 37.90
N PHE A 7 22.43 -28.97 36.78
CA PHE A 7 21.38 -29.25 35.77
C PHE A 7 21.81 -28.72 34.39
N ARG A 8 22.94 -29.24 33.91
CA ARG A 8 23.27 -29.28 32.47
C ARG A 8 23.62 -30.74 32.21
N ILE A 9 23.06 -31.33 31.16
CA ILE A 9 23.02 -32.77 30.81
C ILE A 9 21.64 -33.38 31.11
N VAL A 10 20.65 -33.06 30.27
CA VAL A 10 19.66 -33.99 29.72
C VAL A 10 19.24 -33.41 28.36
N LEU A 11 19.02 -34.29 27.38
CA LEU A 11 18.44 -34.04 26.05
C LEU A 11 19.43 -33.84 24.88
N ALA A 12 20.44 -34.71 24.82
CA ALA A 12 21.01 -35.15 23.55
C ALA A 12 20.50 -36.58 23.28
N ALA A 13 19.52 -36.72 22.38
CA ALA A 13 19.22 -37.91 21.57
C ALA A 13 17.81 -37.79 20.98
N ILE A 14 17.62 -38.40 19.80
CA ILE A 14 16.35 -38.62 19.09
C ILE A 14 15.92 -37.48 18.14
N LEU A 15 16.48 -37.45 16.93
CA LEU A 15 15.66 -37.61 15.70
C LEU A 15 16.58 -37.75 14.46
N ALA A 16 17.12 -38.95 14.26
CA ALA A 16 17.69 -39.37 12.99
C ALA A 16 16.77 -40.44 12.40
N ALA A 17 15.84 -40.06 11.53
CA ALA A 17 15.13 -40.94 10.61
C ALA A 17 14.26 -40.11 9.64
N ALA A 18 14.18 -40.58 8.38
CA ALA A 18 13.38 -40.09 7.26
C ALA A 18 14.01 -39.02 6.34
N PHE A 19 15.15 -39.36 5.74
CA PHE A 19 15.46 -38.93 4.37
C PHE A 19 14.67 -39.85 3.41
N VAL A 20 13.61 -39.34 2.78
CA VAL A 20 12.96 -39.98 1.63
C VAL A 20 13.28 -39.12 0.40
N PRO A 21 14.08 -39.61 -0.57
CA PRO A 21 14.26 -38.90 -1.82
C PRO A 21 13.00 -39.06 -2.67
N VAL A 22 12.23 -37.97 -2.84
CA VAL A 22 11.18 -37.90 -3.86
C VAL A 22 11.87 -37.68 -5.20
N ALA A 23 12.01 -38.75 -5.99
CA ALA A 23 12.36 -38.66 -7.39
C ALA A 23 11.17 -38.06 -8.16
N PHE A 24 11.21 -36.76 -8.42
CA PHE A 24 10.29 -36.12 -9.36
C PHE A 24 10.80 -36.41 -10.78
N SER A 25 10.16 -37.35 -11.46
CA SER A 25 10.41 -37.63 -12.87
C SER A 25 10.18 -36.36 -13.70
N GLN A 26 11.27 -35.93 -14.31
CA GLN A 26 11.40 -34.85 -15.27
C GLN A 26 10.66 -35.23 -16.56
N SER A 27 9.37 -34.93 -16.65
CA SER A 27 8.64 -34.89 -17.92
C SER A 27 9.01 -33.59 -18.65
N GLN A 28 10.20 -33.58 -19.25
CA GLN A 28 10.55 -32.60 -20.26
C GLN A 28 9.75 -32.91 -21.53
N ASP A 29 8.61 -32.24 -21.70
CA ASP A 29 8.04 -32.00 -23.01
C ASP A 29 8.85 -30.89 -23.68
N PRO A 30 9.63 -31.16 -24.74
CA PRO A 30 10.40 -30.16 -25.44
C PRO A 30 9.53 -29.47 -26.50
N GLN A 31 8.33 -29.01 -26.14
CA GLN A 31 7.56 -28.10 -26.99
C GLN A 31 8.06 -26.67 -26.79
N SER A 32 9.25 -26.47 -27.36
CA SER A 32 10.01 -25.26 -27.65
C SER A 32 9.27 -23.92 -27.49
N VAL A 33 9.55 -23.23 -26.37
CA VAL A 33 9.32 -21.78 -26.19
C VAL A 33 9.96 -20.95 -27.29
N ALA A 34 11.03 -21.45 -27.93
CA ALA A 34 11.68 -20.76 -29.04
C ALA A 34 10.80 -20.73 -30.29
N GLU A 35 9.99 -21.76 -30.54
CA GLU A 35 9.05 -21.78 -31.67
C GLU A 35 7.86 -20.84 -31.42
N ALA A 36 7.34 -20.80 -30.18
CA ALA A 36 6.30 -19.87 -29.76
C ALA A 36 6.77 -18.40 -29.85
N ALA A 37 8.00 -18.10 -29.43
CA ALA A 37 8.60 -16.77 -29.54
C ALA A 37 8.78 -16.34 -30.99
N ARG A 38 9.12 -17.26 -31.89
CA ARG A 38 9.25 -16.97 -33.34
C ARG A 38 7.90 -16.63 -33.97
N ARG A 39 6.84 -17.41 -33.70
CA ARG A 39 5.47 -17.09 -34.16
C ARG A 39 4.94 -15.77 -33.60
N ALA A 40 5.26 -15.45 -32.34
CA ALA A 40 4.85 -14.17 -31.75
C ALA A 40 5.53 -12.97 -32.43
N ARG A 41 6.79 -13.13 -32.86
CA ARG A 41 7.53 -12.09 -33.59
C ARG A 41 7.05 -11.93 -35.04
N GLU A 42 6.68 -13.02 -35.72
CA GLU A 42 6.12 -12.94 -37.09
C GLU A 42 4.74 -12.27 -37.10
N LYS A 43 3.85 -12.60 -36.16
CA LYS A 43 2.54 -11.94 -36.03
C LYS A 43 2.61 -10.44 -35.73
N LYS A 44 3.72 -9.95 -35.18
CA LYS A 44 3.94 -8.50 -34.95
C LYS A 44 4.51 -7.76 -36.16
N LYS A 45 5.11 -8.47 -37.13
CA LYS A 45 5.60 -7.86 -38.37
C LYS A 45 4.48 -7.55 -39.36
N ASP A 46 3.43 -8.37 -39.40
CA ASP A 46 2.25 -8.13 -40.26
C ASP A 46 1.21 -7.18 -39.62
N ALA A 47 1.39 -6.82 -38.35
CA ALA A 47 0.55 -5.86 -37.64
C ALA A 47 1.12 -4.44 -37.69
N ALA A 48 1.70 -4.04 -38.82
CA ALA A 48 1.97 -2.63 -39.14
C ALA A 48 0.64 -1.91 -39.41
N LYS A 49 -0.15 -1.70 -38.36
CA LYS A 49 -1.28 -0.76 -38.36
C LYS A 49 -0.86 0.43 -37.52
N THR A 50 -0.35 1.42 -38.25
CA THR A 50 -0.34 2.85 -37.95
C THR A 50 -1.06 3.20 -36.66
N ALA A 51 -0.30 3.45 -35.60
CA ALA A 51 -0.81 4.15 -34.43
C ALA A 51 -1.30 5.52 -34.92
N LYS A 52 -2.62 5.69 -34.99
CA LYS A 52 -3.23 6.99 -35.24
C LYS A 52 -2.84 7.88 -34.06
N VAL A 53 -1.86 8.74 -34.26
CA VAL A 53 -1.45 9.75 -33.29
C VAL A 53 -2.64 10.68 -33.10
N ILE A 54 -3.27 10.64 -31.93
CA ILE A 54 -4.24 11.66 -31.53
C ILE A 54 -3.40 12.87 -31.10
N THR A 55 -3.20 13.81 -32.01
CA THR A 55 -2.70 15.16 -31.71
C THR A 55 -3.85 16.04 -31.22
N ASP A 56 -3.53 17.11 -30.48
CA ASP A 56 -4.48 18.07 -29.88
C ASP A 56 -5.44 18.70 -30.92
N GLU A 57 -5.05 18.66 -32.19
CA GLU A 57 -5.82 19.08 -33.37
C GLU A 57 -7.06 18.20 -33.67
N ASN A 58 -7.12 16.96 -33.16
CA ASN A 58 -8.24 16.02 -33.37
C ASN A 58 -9.16 15.88 -32.15
N LEU A 59 -8.97 16.69 -31.10
CA LEU A 59 -9.94 16.78 -30.03
C LEU A 59 -11.12 17.65 -30.49
N ASP A 60 -12.25 17.01 -30.80
CA ASP A 60 -13.54 17.68 -30.93
C ASP A 60 -14.01 18.08 -29.52
N VAL A 61 -13.42 19.15 -28.98
CA VAL A 61 -13.83 19.73 -27.71
C VAL A 61 -15.17 20.40 -27.93
N LYS A 62 -16.26 19.72 -27.54
CA LYS A 62 -17.56 20.38 -27.36
C LYS A 62 -17.40 21.46 -26.29
N LYS A 63 -17.14 22.68 -26.75
CA LYS A 63 -17.03 23.88 -25.94
C LYS A 63 -18.42 24.20 -25.37
N GLY A 64 -18.75 23.68 -24.18
CA GLY A 64 -20.07 24.00 -23.62
C GLY A 64 -20.54 23.32 -22.34
N ASP A 65 -19.79 22.44 -21.67
CA ASP A 65 -20.32 21.73 -20.49
C ASP A 65 -19.47 21.87 -19.21
N VAL A 66 -18.89 23.06 -19.02
CA VAL A 66 -18.45 23.52 -17.70
C VAL A 66 -19.52 24.48 -17.16
N GLN A 67 -20.65 23.92 -16.75
CA GLN A 67 -21.62 24.62 -15.91
C GLN A 67 -21.03 24.71 -14.50
N SER A 68 -20.27 25.78 -14.26
CA SER A 68 -19.90 26.25 -12.93
C SER A 68 -21.18 26.63 -12.20
N ALA A 69 -21.67 25.76 -11.32
CA ALA A 69 -22.85 26.01 -10.49
C ALA A 69 -22.51 27.00 -9.36
N VAL A 70 -22.38 28.28 -9.71
CA VAL A 70 -22.57 29.38 -8.76
C VAL A 70 -24.06 29.68 -8.74
N ALA A 71 -24.76 29.09 -7.77
CA ALA A 71 -26.16 29.40 -7.52
C ALA A 71 -26.26 30.80 -6.92
N GLU A 72 -26.91 31.65 -7.69
CA GLU A 72 -27.38 32.99 -7.42
C GLU A 72 -28.29 33.01 -6.18
N GLU A 73 -28.04 33.98 -5.29
CA GLU A 73 -28.76 34.21 -4.04
C GLU A 73 -30.08 34.98 -4.33
N PRO A 74 -31.27 34.41 -4.09
CA PRO A 74 -32.50 35.18 -4.16
C PRO A 74 -32.71 35.95 -2.84
N LYS A 75 -32.66 37.29 -2.94
CA LYS A 75 -33.14 38.22 -1.91
C LYS A 75 -34.64 37.99 -1.65
N ILE A 76 -35.01 37.77 -0.40
CA ILE A 76 -36.41 37.81 0.06
C ILE A 76 -36.67 39.15 0.75
N ALA A 77 -37.70 39.86 0.30
CA ALA A 77 -38.23 41.07 0.93
C ALA A 77 -39.40 40.72 1.85
N GLY A 78 -39.46 41.35 3.03
CA GLY A 78 -40.67 41.43 3.87
C GLY A 78 -40.68 40.56 5.13
N ALA A 79 -40.42 41.20 6.28
CA ALA A 79 -40.90 40.75 7.60
C ALA A 79 -42.40 41.13 7.77
N PRO A 80 -43.15 40.79 8.86
CA PRO A 80 -42.73 40.21 10.14
C PRO A 80 -43.71 39.16 10.77
N ASP A 81 -43.33 38.73 11.99
CA ASP A 81 -44.18 38.45 13.16
C ASP A 81 -44.62 37.03 13.58
N THR A 82 -44.09 36.66 14.76
CA THR A 82 -44.70 36.01 15.95
C THR A 82 -45.00 34.50 16.00
N LYS A 83 -44.40 33.89 17.04
CA LYS A 83 -44.79 32.70 17.84
C LYS A 83 -45.23 31.42 17.10
N ALA A 84 -44.38 30.40 17.23
CA ALA A 84 -44.80 29.14 17.85
C ALA A 84 -43.57 28.40 18.38
N GLN A 85 -43.44 28.37 19.70
CA GLN A 85 -42.54 27.49 20.42
C GLN A 85 -43.14 26.07 20.35
N THR A 86 -42.58 25.22 19.50
CA THR A 86 -42.90 23.79 19.44
C THR A 86 -41.67 23.03 19.96
N PRO A 87 -41.83 22.05 20.88
CA PRO A 87 -40.69 21.28 21.35
C PRO A 87 -40.14 20.44 20.20
N ALA A 88 -38.90 20.71 19.81
CA ALA A 88 -38.18 19.92 18.83
C ALA A 88 -38.00 18.49 19.38
N GLY A 89 -38.69 17.54 18.78
CA GLY A 89 -38.42 16.12 18.95
C GLY A 89 -37.04 15.73 18.39
N PRO A 90 -36.53 14.52 18.71
CA PRO A 90 -35.14 14.09 18.53
C PRO A 90 -34.64 13.94 17.06
N ALA A 91 -35.39 14.40 16.07
CA ALA A 91 -35.07 14.20 14.65
C ALA A 91 -33.83 14.96 14.16
N ALA A 92 -33.43 16.06 14.83
CA ALA A 92 -32.25 16.84 14.46
C ALA A 92 -30.90 16.15 14.81
N ASN A 93 -30.89 15.26 15.79
CA ASN A 93 -29.69 14.53 16.18
C ASN A 93 -29.40 13.35 15.23
N ALA A 94 -30.44 12.64 14.77
CA ALA A 94 -30.26 11.45 13.93
C ALA A 94 -29.58 11.76 12.56
N SER A 95 -29.91 12.87 11.92
CA SER A 95 -29.30 13.29 10.64
C SER A 95 -27.84 13.74 10.80
N THR A 96 -27.53 14.39 11.92
CA THR A 96 -26.16 14.85 12.25
C THR A 96 -25.24 13.67 12.57
N HIS A 97 -25.74 12.64 13.27
CA HIS A 97 -25.00 11.42 13.56
C HIS A 97 -24.72 10.59 12.30
N ALA A 98 -25.72 10.37 11.44
CA ALA A 98 -25.51 9.63 10.18
C ALA A 98 -24.44 10.29 9.28
N SER A 99 -24.45 11.62 9.19
CA SER A 99 -23.45 12.39 8.43
C SER A 99 -22.03 12.30 9.02
N ARG A 100 -21.91 12.16 10.34
CA ARG A 100 -20.63 11.99 11.04
C ARG A 100 -20.07 10.58 10.82
N ASP A 101 -20.92 9.57 10.88
CA ASP A 101 -20.52 8.18 10.69
C ASP A 101 -20.05 7.92 9.24
N GLU A 102 -20.69 8.54 8.25
CA GLU A 102 -20.21 8.48 6.87
C GLU A 102 -18.83 9.12 6.68
N LYS A 103 -18.55 10.23 7.36
CA LYS A 103 -17.22 10.87 7.34
C LYS A 103 -16.17 9.97 7.99
N LEU A 104 -16.48 9.41 9.16
CA LEU A 104 -15.59 8.48 9.86
C LEU A 104 -15.29 7.23 9.03
N LYS A 105 -16.29 6.67 8.33
CA LYS A 105 -16.07 5.54 7.40
C LYS A 105 -15.09 5.89 6.27
N LYS A 106 -15.26 7.06 5.64
CA LYS A 106 -14.33 7.55 4.60
C LYS A 106 -12.92 7.73 5.14
N GLU A 107 -12.77 8.27 6.35
CA GLU A 107 -11.46 8.41 7.01
C GLU A 107 -10.83 7.06 7.34
N VAL A 108 -11.61 6.10 7.85
CA VAL A 108 -11.13 4.73 8.11
C VAL A 108 -10.62 4.10 6.82
N ASP A 109 -11.35 4.22 5.71
CA ASP A 109 -10.92 3.66 4.43
C ASP A 109 -9.68 4.37 3.87
N ALA A 110 -9.60 5.70 4.00
CA ALA A 110 -8.39 6.45 3.64
C ALA A 110 -7.16 6.00 4.45
N VAL A 111 -7.29 5.85 5.78
CA VAL A 111 -6.20 5.40 6.65
C VAL A 111 -5.81 3.94 6.34
N LYS A 112 -6.76 3.07 5.98
CA LYS A 112 -6.44 1.71 5.50
C LYS A 112 -5.61 1.73 4.23
N GLN A 113 -5.92 2.62 3.28
CA GLN A 113 -5.13 2.75 2.05
C GLN A 113 -3.72 3.27 2.36
N GLN A 114 -3.61 4.32 3.18
CA GLN A 114 -2.31 4.82 3.64
C GLN A 114 -1.50 3.74 4.35
N LEU A 115 -2.14 2.90 5.17
CA LEU A 115 -1.48 1.78 5.84
C LEU A 115 -0.96 0.75 4.85
N LYS A 116 -1.74 0.38 3.83
CA LYS A 116 -1.32 -0.55 2.78
C LYS A 116 -0.14 0.00 1.97
N GLU A 117 -0.22 1.26 1.58
CA GLU A 117 0.86 1.96 0.88
C GLU A 117 2.13 1.99 1.74
N ALA A 118 2.01 2.41 3.00
CA ALA A 118 3.15 2.47 3.90
C ALA A 118 3.79 1.09 4.17
N LEU A 119 3.00 0.01 4.21
CA LEU A 119 3.49 -1.36 4.30
C LEU A 119 4.20 -1.81 3.02
N GLY A 120 3.66 -1.45 1.84
CA GLY A 120 4.29 -1.74 0.56
C GLY A 120 5.63 -1.03 0.41
N ASP A 121 5.69 0.25 0.75
CA ASP A 121 6.91 1.04 0.76
C ASP A 121 7.94 0.48 1.74
N LEU A 122 7.51 0.05 2.93
CA LEU A 122 8.39 -0.58 3.92
C LEU A 122 9.01 -1.86 3.35
N ASP A 123 8.22 -2.71 2.72
CA ASP A 123 8.70 -3.95 2.09
C ASP A 123 9.65 -3.67 0.90
N LEU A 124 9.40 -2.59 0.15
CA LEU A 124 10.32 -2.13 -0.89
C LEU A 124 11.64 -1.67 -0.28
N LEU A 125 11.61 -0.78 0.71
CA LEU A 125 12.82 -0.28 1.38
C LEU A 125 13.63 -1.41 2.03
N GLN A 126 12.97 -2.41 2.62
CA GLN A 126 13.64 -3.58 3.19
C GLN A 126 14.35 -4.42 2.12
N ARG A 127 13.73 -4.58 0.95
CA ARG A 127 14.33 -5.32 -0.17
C ARG A 127 15.48 -4.54 -0.80
N GLU A 128 15.31 -3.24 -1.00
CA GLU A 128 16.33 -2.34 -1.51
C GLU A 128 17.54 -2.33 -0.59
N ASN A 129 17.34 -2.11 0.71
CA ASN A 129 18.43 -2.14 1.68
C ASN A 129 19.15 -3.49 1.71
N ARG A 130 18.45 -4.62 1.53
CA ARG A 130 19.12 -5.93 1.43
C ARG A 130 19.99 -6.02 0.17
N LEU A 131 19.48 -5.54 -0.97
CA LEU A 131 20.22 -5.51 -2.22
C LEU A 131 21.45 -4.62 -2.11
N ASP A 132 21.32 -3.44 -1.51
CA ASP A 132 22.43 -2.51 -1.30
C ASP A 132 23.46 -3.04 -0.30
N GLN A 133 23.02 -3.77 0.74
CA GLN A 133 23.94 -4.50 1.62
C GLN A 133 24.73 -5.55 0.83
N ASP A 134 24.03 -6.37 0.04
CA ASP A 134 24.68 -7.39 -0.79
C ASP A 134 25.67 -6.75 -1.78
N GLU A 135 25.30 -5.64 -2.41
CA GLU A 135 26.17 -4.88 -3.31
C GLU A 135 27.39 -4.32 -2.57
N TYR A 136 27.18 -3.65 -1.43
CA TYR A 136 28.25 -3.05 -0.63
C TYR A 136 29.25 -4.10 -0.13
N TYR A 137 28.78 -5.18 0.49
CA TYR A 137 29.65 -6.21 1.06
C TYR A 137 30.27 -7.16 0.02
N SER A 138 29.77 -7.17 -1.22
CA SER A 138 30.42 -7.92 -2.32
C SER A 138 31.74 -7.30 -2.79
N LYS A 139 31.97 -6.01 -2.51
CA LYS A 139 33.17 -5.30 -2.95
C LYS A 139 34.39 -5.72 -2.11
N PRO A 140 35.54 -6.06 -2.71
CA PRO A 140 36.74 -6.47 -1.97
C PRO A 140 37.29 -5.42 -0.98
N ASN A 141 37.05 -4.15 -1.26
CA ASN A 141 37.52 -3.01 -0.46
C ASN A 141 36.37 -2.21 0.19
N PHE A 142 35.22 -2.85 0.46
CA PHE A 142 34.03 -2.18 1.00
C PHE A 142 34.32 -1.34 2.24
N ALA A 143 35.28 -1.75 3.09
CA ALA A 143 35.66 -1.04 4.32
C ALA A 143 36.15 0.39 4.07
N SER A 144 36.61 0.71 2.86
CA SER A 144 37.03 2.06 2.45
C SER A 144 35.89 2.88 1.81
N ASP A 145 34.76 2.26 1.51
CA ASP A 145 33.59 2.89 0.88
C ASP A 145 32.69 3.53 1.97
N THR A 146 33.13 4.68 2.50
CA THR A 146 32.38 5.42 3.52
C THR A 146 31.04 5.92 3.01
N ALA A 147 30.94 6.27 1.72
CA ALA A 147 29.70 6.70 1.09
C ALA A 147 28.68 5.55 1.02
N GLY A 148 29.11 4.35 0.62
CA GLY A 148 28.27 3.15 0.65
C GLY A 148 27.78 2.82 2.05
N LYS A 149 28.66 2.90 3.06
CA LYS A 149 28.25 2.73 4.46
C LYS A 149 27.20 3.75 4.89
N GLN A 150 27.41 5.02 4.55
CA GLN A 150 26.48 6.09 4.91
C GLN A 150 25.11 5.89 4.25
N LYS A 151 25.09 5.45 2.98
CA LYS A 151 23.84 5.09 2.28
C LYS A 151 23.06 4.01 3.04
N LEU A 152 23.74 2.93 3.45
CA LEU A 152 23.11 1.86 4.23
C LEU A 152 22.57 2.35 5.58
N ASP A 153 23.31 3.22 6.26
CA ASP A 153 22.88 3.82 7.53
C ASP A 153 21.63 4.70 7.32
N ASP A 154 21.59 5.51 6.25
CA ASP A 154 20.45 6.36 5.89
C ASP A 154 19.20 5.53 5.52
N GLU A 155 19.36 4.48 4.70
CA GLU A 155 18.28 3.55 4.37
C GLU A 155 17.73 2.83 5.62
N GLN A 156 18.62 2.42 6.53
CA GLN A 156 18.23 1.80 7.80
C GLN A 156 17.40 2.77 8.66
N GLN A 157 17.76 4.05 8.67
CA GLN A 157 16.95 5.09 9.31
C GLN A 157 15.60 5.27 8.63
N GLN A 158 15.55 5.30 7.30
CA GLN A 158 14.29 5.39 6.56
C GLN A 158 13.35 4.22 6.86
N ILE A 159 13.88 2.99 6.92
CA ILE A 159 13.11 1.80 7.33
C ILE A 159 12.55 1.97 8.74
N SER A 160 13.35 2.47 9.69
CA SER A 160 12.91 2.72 11.06
C SER A 160 11.78 3.76 11.12
N ASN A 161 11.95 4.88 10.41
CA ASN A 161 10.95 5.94 10.34
C ASN A 161 9.64 5.42 9.72
N LYS A 162 9.73 4.62 8.65
CA LYS A 162 8.55 4.05 7.99
C LYS A 162 7.83 3.02 8.87
N ARG A 163 8.57 2.24 9.66
CA ARG A 163 7.98 1.33 10.67
C ARG A 163 7.18 2.09 11.71
N GLN A 164 7.70 3.19 12.23
CA GLN A 164 7.00 4.05 13.17
C GLN A 164 5.73 4.65 12.54
N GLU A 165 5.79 5.05 11.28
CA GLU A 165 4.61 5.56 10.56
C GLU A 165 3.53 4.47 10.42
N VAL A 166 3.91 3.23 10.10
CA VAL A 166 2.98 2.09 10.05
C VAL A 166 2.31 1.87 11.42
N GLU A 167 3.06 1.95 12.52
CA GLU A 167 2.50 1.83 13.88
C GLU A 167 1.54 2.98 14.23
N ARG A 168 1.88 4.20 13.82
CA ARG A 168 1.04 5.39 13.99
C ARG A 168 -0.28 5.25 13.23
N LEU A 169 -0.22 4.81 11.97
CA LEU A 169 -1.40 4.57 11.13
C LEU A 169 -2.28 3.44 11.69
N LYS A 170 -1.68 2.36 12.20
CA LYS A 170 -2.42 1.28 12.90
C LYS A 170 -3.16 1.82 14.12
N SER A 171 -2.51 2.64 14.93
CA SER A 171 -3.11 3.26 16.12
C SER A 171 -4.26 4.19 15.75
N LYS A 172 -4.07 5.05 14.74
CA LYS A 172 -5.12 5.94 14.21
C LYS A 172 -6.32 5.16 13.68
N LEU A 173 -6.07 4.06 12.99
CA LEU A 173 -7.12 3.18 12.48
C LEU A 173 -7.94 2.57 13.63
N ALA A 174 -7.28 2.09 14.69
CA ALA A 174 -7.97 1.53 15.85
C ALA A 174 -8.80 2.58 16.60
N GLU A 175 -8.29 3.81 16.72
CA GLU A 175 -9.03 4.93 17.33
C GLU A 175 -10.28 5.29 16.52
N LEU A 176 -10.15 5.41 15.20
CA LEU A 176 -11.28 5.68 14.30
C LEU A 176 -12.30 4.53 14.28
N GLN A 177 -11.86 3.28 14.40
CA GLN A 177 -12.77 2.14 14.52
C GLN A 177 -13.54 2.16 15.83
N LYS A 178 -12.88 2.57 16.93
CA LYS A 178 -13.52 2.71 18.25
C LYS A 178 -14.50 3.89 18.30
N SER A 179 -14.30 4.95 17.51
CA SER A 179 -15.25 6.06 17.43
C SER A 179 -16.46 5.75 16.54
N LEU A 180 -16.35 4.75 15.67
CA LEU A 180 -17.43 4.25 14.82
C LEU A 180 -18.29 3.17 15.51
N SER A 181 -17.74 2.46 16.51
CA SER A 181 -18.43 1.42 17.30
C SER A 181 -19.27 2.00 18.42
#